data_AF-A0A397AVR4-F1
#
_entry.id   AF-A0A397AVR4-F1
#
_cell.length_a   1.000
_cell.length_b   1.000
_cell.length_c   1.000
_cell.angle_alpha   90.00
_cell.angle_beta   90.00
_cell.angle_gamma   90.00
#
_symmetry.space_group_name_H-M   'P 1'
#
loop_
_entity.id
_entity.type
_entity.pdbx_description
1 polymer ?
#
loop_
_entity_poly.entity_id
_entity_poly.type
_entity_poly.pdbx_seq_one_letter_code
_entity_poly.pdbx_strand_id
1 'polypeptide(L)'
;MLQMATTIDGICGNAKWPALVFDSYQSARDWMVDVTPLENLKPVLDVEDCVLFYFGRCSGQPVTRPEDVLHIAIMPRTRASLSAFTPSVDNVDPLLALAFKEAREFAEATSKLRAMEALVRFIIQDSSYALPGDDEEDNTVDWNEIFESLWYMLEADGWGVLKFNDKLAYSIPSVDFSTFEVGKTVLQSKRLALKKAIEYYAS
;
A
#
# COMPACT_ATOMS: atom_id res chain seq x y z
N MET A 1 5.01 9.04 11.74
CA MET A 1 4.53 8.51 10.46
C MET A 1 3.14 9.04 10.14
N LEU A 2 2.06 8.61 10.81
CA LEU A 2 0.74 9.24 10.63
C LEU A 2 0.71 10.63 11.28
N GLN A 3 0.43 11.67 10.50
CA GLN A 3 0.40 13.07 10.92
C GLN A 3 -0.65 13.86 10.14
N MET A 4 -0.93 15.08 10.58
CA MET A 4 -1.64 16.07 9.79
C MET A 4 -0.62 16.89 8.98
N ALA A 5 -0.84 17.04 7.69
CA ALA A 5 0.02 17.78 6.77
C ALA A 5 -0.80 18.71 5.87
N THR A 6 -0.21 19.82 5.42
CA THR A 6 -0.81 20.66 4.38
C THR A 6 -0.64 19.99 3.02
N THR A 7 -1.66 20.07 2.17
CA THR A 7 -1.61 19.49 0.84
C THR A 7 -0.94 20.45 -0.15
N ILE A 8 -0.33 19.91 -1.20
CA ILE A 8 0.36 20.72 -2.23
C ILE A 8 -0.59 21.56 -3.09
N ASP A 9 -1.81 21.08 -3.26
CA ASP A 9 -2.87 21.64 -4.09
C ASP A 9 -3.81 22.60 -3.32
N GLY A 10 -3.67 22.67 -2.00
CA GLY A 10 -4.49 23.53 -1.16
C GLY A 10 -5.99 23.17 -1.12
N ILE A 11 -6.33 21.91 -1.39
CA ILE A 11 -7.71 21.42 -1.39
C ILE A 11 -8.45 21.77 -0.09
N CYS A 12 -9.77 21.89 -0.16
CA CYS A 12 -10.64 22.18 0.99
C CYS A 12 -10.17 23.44 1.76
N GLY A 13 -9.71 24.47 1.06
CA GLY A 13 -9.31 25.75 1.65
C GLY A 13 -8.01 25.69 2.46
N ASN A 14 -7.03 24.89 2.02
CA ASN A 14 -5.78 24.61 2.76
C ASN A 14 -5.99 23.95 4.13
N ALA A 15 -7.07 23.18 4.29
CA ALA A 15 -7.25 22.37 5.47
C ALA A 15 -6.08 21.38 5.63
N LYS A 16 -5.65 21.15 6.88
CA LYS A 16 -4.68 20.08 7.13
C LYS A 16 -5.33 18.73 6.87
N TRP A 17 -4.56 17.85 6.23
CA TRP A 17 -5.00 16.55 5.75
C TRP A 17 -4.27 15.42 6.47
N PRO A 18 -4.93 14.30 6.79
CA PRO A 18 -4.24 13.16 7.36
C PRO A 18 -3.34 12.49 6.31
N ALA A 19 -2.07 12.30 6.65
CA ALA A 19 -1.07 11.75 5.76
C ALA A 19 -0.07 10.84 6.49
N LEU A 20 0.48 9.88 5.76
CA LEU A 20 1.71 9.21 6.16
C LEU A 20 2.90 10.03 5.68
N VAL A 21 3.81 10.34 6.60
CA VAL A 21 5.04 11.07 6.35
C VAL A 21 6.22 10.11 6.43
N PHE A 22 7.01 10.09 5.37
CA PHE A 22 8.19 9.25 5.22
C PHE A 22 9.43 10.12 4.99
N ASP A 23 10.54 9.70 5.59
CA ASP A 23 11.81 10.43 5.54
C ASP A 23 12.62 10.09 4.28
N SER A 24 12.24 9.03 3.57
CA SER A 24 12.90 8.55 2.35
C SER A 24 11.96 7.76 1.45
N TYR A 25 12.31 7.61 0.17
CA TYR A 25 11.62 6.69 -0.75
C TYR A 25 11.60 5.25 -0.24
N GLN A 26 12.73 4.77 0.33
CA GLN A 26 12.80 3.43 0.88
C GLN A 26 11.79 3.22 2.02
N SER A 27 11.71 4.18 2.94
CA SER A 27 10.73 4.09 4.04
C SER A 27 9.28 4.10 3.56
N ALA A 28 8.98 4.70 2.41
CA ALA A 28 7.65 4.65 1.81
C ALA A 28 7.38 3.27 1.15
N ARG A 29 8.37 2.71 0.44
CA ARG A 29 8.32 1.36 -0.14
C ARG A 29 8.13 0.27 0.91
N ASP A 30 8.79 0.41 2.06
CA ASP A 30 8.63 -0.48 3.21
C ASP A 30 7.19 -0.48 3.77
N TRP A 31 6.34 0.44 3.31
CA TRP A 31 4.91 0.56 3.61
C TRP A 31 4.01 0.32 2.40
N MET A 32 4.56 -0.28 1.33
CA MET A 32 3.86 -0.60 0.07
C MET A 32 3.32 0.64 -0.67
N VAL A 33 3.88 1.81 -0.41
CA VAL A 33 3.58 3.03 -1.17
C VAL A 33 4.49 3.05 -2.40
N ASP A 34 3.88 3.05 -3.59
CA ASP A 34 4.62 3.21 -4.83
C ASP A 34 5.08 4.66 -5.00
N VAL A 35 6.39 4.84 -4.98
CA VAL A 35 7.05 6.14 -5.15
C VAL A 35 7.79 6.24 -6.48
N THR A 36 7.66 5.25 -7.36
CA THR A 36 8.34 5.19 -8.66
C THR A 36 8.09 6.44 -9.51
N PRO A 37 6.84 6.97 -9.61
CA PRO A 37 6.60 8.20 -10.35
C PRO A 37 7.34 9.41 -9.77
N LEU A 38 7.43 9.49 -8.44
CA LEU A 38 8.09 10.58 -7.73
C LEU A 38 9.62 10.49 -7.85
N GLU A 39 10.18 9.29 -7.76
CA GLU A 39 11.61 9.06 -7.90
C GLU A 39 12.09 9.32 -9.33
N ASN A 40 11.27 9.02 -10.34
CA ASN A 40 11.57 9.40 -11.73
C ASN A 40 11.63 10.92 -11.93
N LEU A 41 10.78 11.67 -11.23
CA LEU A 41 10.76 13.14 -11.29
C LEU A 41 11.87 13.78 -10.44
N LYS A 42 12.15 13.22 -9.27
CA LYS A 42 13.18 13.68 -8.34
C LYS A 42 13.93 12.47 -7.75
N PRO A 43 15.00 11.99 -8.39
CA PRO A 43 15.71 10.77 -7.96
C PRO A 43 16.34 10.88 -6.57
N VAL A 44 16.72 12.10 -6.17
CA VAL A 44 17.36 12.39 -4.88
C VAL A 44 16.52 13.39 -4.11
N LEU A 45 16.07 13.00 -2.92
CA LEU A 45 15.38 13.88 -1.98
C LEU A 45 16.39 14.85 -1.34
N ASP A 46 15.97 16.10 -1.15
CA ASP A 46 16.76 17.02 -0.33
C ASP A 46 16.66 16.60 1.15
N VAL A 47 17.65 16.97 1.96
CA VAL A 47 17.70 16.62 3.40
C VAL A 47 16.44 17.07 4.16
N GLU A 48 15.83 18.17 3.71
CA GLU A 48 14.65 18.77 4.30
C GLU A 48 13.33 18.22 3.75
N ASP A 49 13.37 17.39 2.70
CA ASP A 49 12.18 16.84 2.07
C ASP A 49 11.59 15.67 2.87
N CYS A 50 10.30 15.46 2.67
CA CYS A 50 9.60 14.25 3.07
C CYS A 50 8.66 13.80 1.94
N VAL A 51 8.42 12.49 1.90
CA VAL A 51 7.40 11.89 1.04
C VAL A 51 6.11 11.80 1.84
N LEU A 52 5.02 12.22 1.22
CA LEU A 52 3.68 12.28 1.82
C LEU A 52 2.74 11.39 1.04
N PHE A 53 2.03 10.51 1.74
CA PHE A 53 0.89 9.76 1.22
C PHE A 53 -0.38 10.27 1.91
N TYR A 54 -1.32 10.82 1.13
CA TYR A 54 -2.55 11.41 1.64
C TYR A 54 -3.71 10.41 1.58
N PHE A 55 -4.35 10.16 2.73
CA PHE A 55 -5.54 9.28 2.81
C PHE A 55 -6.74 9.88 2.06
N GLY A 56 -7.68 9.03 1.65
CA GLY A 56 -8.94 9.39 0.99
C GLY A 56 -8.80 9.88 -0.44
N ARG A 57 -7.56 10.10 -0.91
CA ARG A 57 -7.25 10.61 -2.26
C ARG A 57 -7.12 9.52 -3.31
N CYS A 58 -7.05 8.26 -2.90
CA CYS A 58 -7.00 7.11 -3.79
C CYS A 58 -8.40 6.65 -4.21
N SER A 59 -9.51 7.10 -3.59
CA SER A 59 -10.83 6.58 -3.97
C SER A 59 -11.29 7.02 -5.36
N GLY A 60 -11.62 6.05 -6.24
CA GLY A 60 -12.11 6.26 -7.60
C GLY A 60 -13.56 6.79 -7.71
N GLN A 61 -14.11 7.44 -6.67
CA GLN A 61 -15.43 8.06 -6.77
C GLN A 61 -15.34 9.31 -7.67
N PRO A 62 -15.93 9.30 -8.88
CA PRO A 62 -15.74 10.37 -9.87
C PRO A 62 -16.36 11.70 -9.44
N VAL A 63 -17.30 11.67 -8.49
CA VAL A 63 -18.04 12.85 -8.02
C VAL A 63 -17.21 13.72 -7.07
N THR A 64 -16.15 13.17 -6.47
CA THR A 64 -15.34 13.83 -5.44
C THR A 64 -13.90 14.06 -5.84
N ARG A 65 -13.49 13.68 -7.07
CA ARG A 65 -12.11 13.74 -7.53
C ARG A 65 -11.93 14.83 -8.59
N PRO A 66 -11.30 15.97 -8.24
CA PRO A 66 -10.64 16.81 -9.23
C PRO A 66 -9.58 16.00 -10.00
N GLU A 67 -9.42 16.32 -11.28
CA GLU A 67 -8.57 15.60 -12.25
C GLU A 67 -7.09 15.59 -11.84
N ASP A 68 -6.69 16.56 -11.00
CA ASP A 68 -5.32 16.82 -10.55
C ASP A 68 -5.05 16.45 -9.08
N VAL A 69 -5.90 15.63 -8.43
CA VAL A 69 -5.67 15.26 -7.02
C VAL A 69 -4.54 14.25 -6.88
N LEU A 70 -3.42 14.74 -6.35
CA LEU A 70 -2.24 13.92 -6.04
C LEU A 70 -2.40 13.23 -4.69
N HIS A 71 -2.34 11.89 -4.69
CA HIS A 71 -2.38 11.05 -3.49
C HIS A 71 -0.99 10.87 -2.85
N ILE A 72 0.09 11.07 -3.63
CA ILE A 72 1.47 11.13 -3.16
C ILE A 72 2.12 12.46 -3.53
N ALA A 73 3.02 12.96 -2.69
CA ALA A 73 3.79 14.18 -2.95
C ALA A 73 5.16 14.17 -2.27
N ILE A 74 6.06 15.01 -2.78
CA ILE A 74 7.30 15.39 -2.11
C ILE A 74 7.19 16.86 -1.74
N MET A 75 7.50 17.20 -0.49
CA MET A 75 7.66 18.60 -0.12
C MET A 75 8.61 18.78 1.08
N PRO A 76 9.19 19.97 1.25
CA PRO A 76 9.96 20.29 2.46
C PRO A 76 9.09 20.17 3.71
N ARG A 77 9.64 19.62 4.79
CA ARG A 77 8.93 19.47 6.08
C ARG A 77 8.39 20.80 6.63
N THR A 78 9.14 21.87 6.41
CA THR A 78 8.75 23.24 6.79
C THR A 78 7.48 23.68 6.08
N ARG A 79 7.34 23.31 4.80
CA ARG A 79 6.15 23.59 3.99
C ARG A 79 5.00 22.64 4.33
N ALA A 80 5.29 21.38 4.64
CA ALA A 80 4.28 20.38 5.01
C ALA A 80 3.52 20.73 6.32
N SER A 81 4.08 21.62 7.16
CA SER A 81 3.47 22.11 8.40
C SER A 81 2.90 20.96 9.25
N LEU A 82 3.77 19.99 9.54
CA LEU A 82 3.38 18.73 10.18
C LEU A 82 2.86 18.97 11.61
N SER A 83 1.76 18.30 11.97
CA SER A 83 1.27 18.24 13.36
C SER A 83 0.76 16.84 13.69
N ALA A 84 0.58 16.54 15.00
CA ALA A 84 0.04 15.25 15.42
C ALA A 84 -1.33 14.97 14.78
N PHE A 85 -1.61 13.71 14.48
CA PHE A 85 -2.90 13.29 13.97
C PHE A 85 -4.00 13.56 15.00
N THR A 86 -5.02 14.32 14.59
CA THR A 86 -6.18 14.66 15.42
C THR A 86 -7.44 14.27 14.66
N PRO A 87 -8.13 13.18 15.05
CA PRO A 87 -9.33 12.75 14.34
C PRO A 87 -10.42 13.82 14.46
N SER A 88 -10.85 14.35 13.31
CA SER A 88 -11.99 15.26 13.24
C SER A 88 -13.28 14.47 12.96
N VAL A 89 -14.36 14.82 13.64
CA VAL A 89 -15.68 14.17 13.53
C VAL A 89 -16.69 15.03 12.76
N ASP A 90 -16.43 16.35 12.67
CA ASP A 90 -17.35 17.35 12.11
C ASP A 90 -16.85 17.90 10.76
N ASN A 91 -16.51 17.01 9.82
CA ASN A 91 -16.08 17.45 8.49
C ASN A 91 -17.29 17.49 7.54
N VAL A 92 -17.61 18.69 7.04
CA VAL A 92 -18.67 18.92 6.05
C VAL A 92 -18.27 18.40 4.66
N ASP A 93 -16.96 18.30 4.40
CA ASP A 93 -16.42 17.83 3.13
C ASP A 93 -16.32 16.29 3.10
N PRO A 94 -16.99 15.61 2.14
CA PRO A 94 -16.98 14.15 2.03
C PRO A 94 -15.59 13.54 1.79
N LEU A 95 -14.71 14.23 1.06
CA LEU A 95 -13.36 13.75 0.75
C LEU A 95 -12.48 13.80 2.01
N LEU A 96 -12.60 14.89 2.77
CA LEU A 96 -11.90 15.02 4.04
C LEU A 96 -12.44 14.01 5.07
N ALA A 97 -13.76 13.81 5.13
CA ALA A 97 -14.37 12.79 5.98
C ALA A 97 -13.87 11.38 5.67
N LEU A 98 -13.75 11.03 4.39
CA LEU A 98 -13.18 9.75 3.95
C LEU A 98 -11.71 9.63 4.37
N ALA A 99 -10.90 10.67 4.15
CA ALA A 99 -9.49 10.68 4.53
C ALA A 99 -9.30 10.44 6.05
N PHE A 100 -10.13 11.06 6.88
CA PHE A 100 -10.11 10.82 8.33
C PHE A 100 -10.57 9.42 8.73
N LYS A 101 -11.53 8.85 8.00
CA LYS A 101 -11.98 7.47 8.22
C LYS A 101 -10.84 6.49 7.93
N GLU A 102 -10.22 6.56 6.76
CA GLU A 102 -9.10 5.70 6.38
C GLU A 102 -7.90 5.85 7.31
N ALA A 103 -7.55 7.09 7.66
CA ALA A 103 -6.47 7.37 8.61
C ALA A 103 -6.75 6.81 10.01
N ARG A 104 -8.01 6.80 10.45
CA ARG A 104 -8.42 6.19 11.72
C ARG A 104 -8.29 4.68 11.67
N GLU A 105 -8.78 4.04 10.60
CA GLU A 105 -8.64 2.60 10.39
C GLU A 105 -7.16 2.18 10.38
N PHE A 106 -6.30 2.99 9.75
CA PHE A 106 -4.86 2.80 9.79
C PHE A 106 -4.29 2.93 11.21
N ALA A 107 -4.70 3.95 11.97
CA ALA A 107 -4.21 4.20 13.33
C ALA A 107 -4.65 3.13 14.34
N GLU A 108 -5.83 2.55 14.13
CA GLU A 108 -6.43 1.52 14.99
C GLU A 108 -6.00 0.09 14.63
N ALA A 109 -5.19 -0.07 13.57
CA ALA A 109 -4.69 -1.36 13.16
C ALA A 109 -3.87 -2.05 14.26
N THR A 110 -4.22 -3.30 14.57
CA THR A 110 -3.61 -4.08 15.66
C THR A 110 -2.20 -4.59 15.33
N SER A 111 -1.79 -4.54 14.06
CA SER A 111 -0.47 -4.93 13.59
C SER A 111 -0.05 -4.14 12.35
N LYS A 112 1.27 -4.10 12.09
CA LYS A 112 1.83 -3.49 10.88
C LYS A 112 1.24 -4.11 9.60
N LEU A 113 1.03 -5.44 9.58
CA LEU A 113 0.45 -6.14 8.44
C LEU A 113 -1.00 -5.68 8.18
N ARG A 114 -1.82 -5.51 9.22
CA ARG A 114 -3.19 -4.98 9.07
C ARG A 114 -3.20 -3.53 8.59
N ALA A 115 -2.24 -2.73 9.04
CA ALA A 115 -2.09 -1.36 8.58
C ALA A 115 -1.68 -1.28 7.10
N MET A 116 -0.80 -2.17 6.65
CA MET A 116 -0.41 -2.31 5.23
C MET A 116 -1.57 -2.82 4.38
N GLU A 117 -2.33 -3.80 4.86
CA GLU A 117 -3.53 -4.29 4.19
C GLU A 117 -4.54 -3.16 3.98
N ALA A 118 -4.76 -2.31 4.99
CA ALA A 118 -5.61 -1.13 4.87
C ALA A 118 -5.11 -0.17 3.77
N LEU A 119 -3.80 0.16 3.78
CA LEU A 119 -3.19 1.00 2.74
C LEU A 119 -3.39 0.45 1.33
N VAL A 120 -3.10 -0.84 1.13
CA VAL A 120 -3.26 -1.51 -0.17
C VAL A 120 -4.72 -1.47 -0.62
N ARG A 121 -5.69 -1.70 0.29
CA ARG A 121 -7.11 -1.56 -0.02
C ARG A 121 -7.48 -0.13 -0.45
N PHE A 122 -6.92 0.89 0.20
CA PHE A 122 -7.16 2.29 -0.18
C PHE A 122 -6.57 2.59 -1.57
N ILE A 123 -5.36 2.10 -1.86
CA ILE A 123 -4.69 2.28 -3.15
C ILE A 123 -5.44 1.56 -4.28
N ILE A 124 -5.89 0.32 -4.06
CA ILE A 124 -6.61 -0.48 -5.09
C ILE A 124 -8.00 0.11 -5.41
N GLN A 125 -8.60 0.88 -4.51
CA GLN A 125 -9.84 1.62 -4.80
C GLN A 125 -9.63 2.79 -5.78
N ASP A 126 -8.39 3.10 -6.12
CA ASP A 126 -8.03 3.99 -7.21
C ASP A 126 -8.19 3.27 -8.54
N SER A 127 -9.15 3.70 -9.36
CA SER A 127 -9.34 3.16 -10.71
C SER A 127 -8.15 3.44 -11.65
N SER A 128 -7.17 4.25 -11.22
CA SER A 128 -5.87 4.40 -11.91
C SER A 128 -4.81 3.39 -11.43
N TYR A 129 -4.98 2.78 -10.26
CA TYR A 129 -4.31 1.53 -9.90
C TYR A 129 -5.12 0.36 -10.47
N ALA A 130 -5.01 0.17 -11.77
CA ALA A 130 -5.25 -1.16 -12.31
C ALA A 130 -4.20 -2.08 -11.67
N LEU A 131 -4.61 -2.92 -10.70
CA LEU A 131 -3.94 -4.20 -10.57
C LEU A 131 -4.00 -4.80 -11.98
N PRO A 132 -2.85 -5.13 -12.61
CA PRO A 132 -2.87 -5.62 -13.97
C PRO A 132 -3.84 -6.79 -14.01
N GLY A 133 -4.92 -6.62 -14.78
CA GLY A 133 -5.75 -7.74 -15.19
C GLY A 133 -4.82 -8.83 -15.75
N ASP A 134 -5.19 -10.08 -15.56
CA ASP A 134 -4.37 -11.28 -15.80
C ASP A 134 -3.82 -11.45 -17.25
N ASP A 135 -3.89 -10.43 -18.11
CA ASP A 135 -3.62 -10.54 -19.55
C ASP A 135 -2.42 -9.72 -20.08
N GLU A 136 -1.71 -8.94 -19.26
CA GLU A 136 -0.44 -8.34 -19.71
C GLU A 136 0.70 -8.65 -18.73
N GLU A 137 1.75 -9.29 -19.26
CA GLU A 137 3.06 -9.43 -18.61
C GLU A 137 3.65 -8.02 -18.39
N ASP A 138 3.19 -7.35 -17.35
CA ASP A 138 3.78 -6.10 -16.91
C ASP A 138 5.11 -6.40 -16.21
N ASN A 139 6.18 -6.38 -17.01
CA ASN A 139 7.57 -6.54 -16.60
C ASN A 139 8.10 -5.37 -15.74
N THR A 140 7.25 -4.42 -15.32
CA THR A 140 7.67 -3.27 -14.52
C THR A 140 7.63 -3.52 -13.00
N VAL A 141 6.78 -4.44 -12.53
CA VAL A 141 6.70 -4.80 -11.09
C VAL A 141 7.54 -6.05 -10.82
N ASP A 142 8.62 -5.89 -10.05
CA ASP A 142 9.44 -7.03 -9.63
C ASP A 142 8.74 -7.81 -8.51
N TRP A 143 7.80 -8.67 -8.92
CA TRP A 143 7.10 -9.59 -8.03
C TRP A 143 8.04 -10.56 -7.31
N ASN A 144 9.25 -10.79 -7.83
CA ASN A 144 10.23 -11.60 -7.09
C ASN A 144 10.77 -10.83 -5.90
N GLU A 145 11.09 -9.54 -6.04
CA GLU A 145 11.56 -8.71 -4.94
C GLU A 145 10.51 -8.62 -3.82
N ILE A 146 9.25 -8.37 -4.18
CA ILE A 146 8.13 -8.34 -3.22
C ILE A 146 8.01 -9.69 -2.51
N PHE A 147 8.04 -10.78 -3.27
CA PHE A 147 7.93 -12.11 -2.70
C PHE A 147 9.09 -12.44 -1.74
N GLU A 148 10.33 -12.18 -2.13
CA GLU A 148 11.51 -12.43 -1.29
C GLU A 148 11.48 -11.59 -0.01
N SER A 149 11.01 -10.34 -0.10
CA SER A 149 10.88 -9.45 1.08
C SER A 149 9.82 -9.93 2.08
N LEU A 150 8.80 -10.67 1.63
CA LEU A 150 7.71 -11.17 2.48
C LEU A 150 7.90 -12.64 2.86
N TRP A 151 8.79 -13.37 2.18
CA TRP A 151 8.91 -14.82 2.28
C TRP A 151 9.21 -15.29 3.70
N TYR A 152 10.14 -14.62 4.41
CA TYR A 152 10.52 -15.00 5.77
C TYR A 152 9.32 -14.98 6.75
N MET A 153 8.33 -14.10 6.51
CA MET A 153 7.11 -14.02 7.32
C MET A 153 6.15 -15.15 6.96
N LEU A 154 5.98 -15.42 5.66
CA LEU A 154 5.13 -16.51 5.18
C LEU A 154 5.65 -17.87 5.68
N GLU A 155 6.97 -18.08 5.61
CA GLU A 155 7.61 -19.30 6.09
C GLU A 155 7.42 -19.49 7.60
N ALA A 156 7.53 -18.41 8.40
CA ALA A 156 7.25 -18.45 9.84
C ALA A 156 5.79 -18.80 10.15
N ASP A 157 4.85 -18.38 9.30
CA ASP A 157 3.43 -18.70 9.40
C ASP A 157 3.06 -20.09 8.84
N GLY A 158 4.07 -20.88 8.45
CA GLY A 158 3.91 -22.27 8.02
C GLY A 158 3.70 -22.46 6.52
N TRP A 159 3.89 -21.42 5.70
CA TRP A 159 4.01 -21.59 4.25
C TRP A 159 5.28 -22.38 3.92
N GLY A 160 5.19 -23.25 2.93
CA GLY A 160 6.28 -24.16 2.58
C GLY A 160 6.81 -23.95 1.18
N VAL A 161 8.10 -24.26 0.98
CA VAL A 161 8.69 -24.43 -0.36
C VAL A 161 8.95 -25.91 -0.61
N LEU A 162 8.49 -26.37 -1.76
CA LEU A 162 8.61 -27.74 -2.24
C LEU A 162 9.40 -27.72 -3.55
N LYS A 163 10.28 -28.71 -3.74
CA LYS A 163 11.02 -28.88 -4.99
C LYS A 163 10.48 -30.12 -5.73
N PHE A 164 9.94 -29.92 -6.93
CA PHE A 164 9.44 -30.98 -7.81
C PHE A 164 10.09 -30.88 -9.18
N ASN A 165 10.81 -31.93 -9.61
CA ASN A 165 11.48 -31.99 -10.93
C ASN A 165 12.25 -30.70 -11.28
N ASP A 166 13.11 -30.25 -10.35
CA ASP A 166 13.89 -29.00 -10.45
C ASP A 166 13.10 -27.70 -10.54
N LYS A 167 11.77 -27.74 -10.33
CA LYS A 167 10.92 -26.56 -10.19
C LYS A 167 10.52 -26.34 -8.74
N LEU A 168 10.49 -25.08 -8.32
CA LEU A 168 10.01 -24.68 -7.00
C LEU A 168 8.48 -24.53 -7.03
N ALA A 169 7.83 -25.00 -5.97
CA ALA A 169 6.42 -24.84 -5.71
C ALA A 169 6.23 -24.37 -4.26
N TYR A 170 5.14 -23.66 -4.00
CA TYR A 170 4.87 -23.03 -2.71
C TYR A 170 3.56 -23.58 -2.14
N SER A 171 3.56 -24.06 -0.90
CA SER A 171 2.37 -24.60 -0.26
C SER A 171 1.81 -23.64 0.79
N ILE A 172 0.48 -23.59 0.90
CA ILE A 172 -0.20 -22.87 1.99
C ILE A 172 0.07 -23.56 3.35
N PRO A 173 -0.22 -22.92 4.50
CA PRO A 173 -0.01 -23.52 5.82
C PRO A 173 -0.81 -24.79 6.04
N SER A 174 -0.20 -25.76 6.73
CA SER A 174 -0.84 -27.01 7.17
C SER A 174 -1.39 -27.90 6.03
N VAL A 175 -0.83 -27.82 4.82
CA VAL A 175 -1.19 -28.73 3.71
C VAL A 175 -0.75 -30.15 4.04
N ASP A 176 -1.71 -31.08 4.02
CA ASP A 176 -1.46 -32.50 4.09
C ASP A 176 -1.50 -33.14 2.69
N PHE A 177 -1.04 -34.40 2.58
CA PHE A 177 -1.03 -35.12 1.31
C PHE A 177 -2.44 -35.31 0.72
N SER A 178 -3.48 -35.36 1.56
CA SER A 178 -4.88 -35.51 1.16
C SER A 178 -5.52 -34.24 0.58
N THR A 179 -4.97 -33.07 0.87
CA THR A 179 -5.44 -31.75 0.42
C THR A 179 -4.50 -31.12 -0.61
N PHE A 180 -3.55 -31.90 -1.11
CA PHE A 180 -2.58 -31.48 -2.12
C PHE A 180 -3.26 -31.28 -3.48
N GLU A 181 -3.54 -30.03 -3.84
CA GLU A 181 -4.15 -29.62 -5.11
C GLU A 181 -3.31 -28.49 -5.74
N VAL A 182 -2.73 -28.79 -6.90
CA VAL A 182 -1.94 -27.83 -7.68
C VAL A 182 -2.86 -26.70 -8.17
N GLY A 183 -2.42 -25.45 -7.97
CA GLY A 183 -3.17 -24.24 -8.29
C GLY A 183 -4.11 -23.77 -7.17
N LYS A 184 -4.29 -24.55 -6.10
CA LYS A 184 -5.14 -24.19 -4.96
C LYS A 184 -4.39 -24.20 -3.63
N THR A 185 -3.81 -25.33 -3.26
CA THR A 185 -3.04 -25.48 -2.01
C THR A 185 -1.54 -25.53 -2.27
N VAL A 186 -1.14 -25.85 -3.51
CA VAL A 186 0.25 -25.86 -3.98
C VAL A 186 0.38 -25.01 -5.23
N LEU A 187 1.25 -24.02 -5.21
CA LEU A 187 1.27 -22.90 -6.14
C LEU A 187 2.60 -22.92 -6.89
N GLN A 188 2.54 -22.84 -8.21
CA GLN A 188 3.71 -23.07 -9.07
C GLN A 188 4.53 -21.81 -9.33
N SER A 189 4.08 -20.66 -8.82
CA SER A 189 4.79 -19.39 -8.94
C SER A 189 4.67 -18.59 -7.66
N LYS A 190 5.69 -17.75 -7.42
CA LYS A 190 5.75 -16.79 -6.32
C LYS A 190 4.55 -15.83 -6.33
N ARG A 191 4.15 -15.38 -7.53
CA ARG A 191 2.97 -14.52 -7.73
C ARG A 191 1.68 -15.20 -7.27
N LEU A 192 1.48 -16.47 -7.65
CA LEU A 192 0.30 -17.24 -7.21
C LEU A 192 0.33 -17.48 -5.71
N ALA A 193 1.51 -17.76 -5.15
CA ALA A 193 1.73 -17.89 -3.71
C ALA A 193 1.35 -16.61 -2.95
N LEU A 194 1.81 -15.45 -3.44
CA LEU A 194 1.49 -14.16 -2.84
C LEU A 194 0.00 -13.83 -2.91
N LYS A 195 -0.64 -14.05 -4.08
CA LYS A 195 -2.09 -13.84 -4.26
C LYS A 195 -2.87 -14.70 -3.27
N LYS A 196 -2.49 -15.97 -3.11
CA LYS A 196 -3.14 -16.89 -2.18
C LYS A 196 -2.87 -16.52 -0.72
N ALA A 197 -1.69 -16.01 -0.39
CA ALA A 197 -1.38 -15.52 0.95
C ALA A 197 -2.28 -14.34 1.32
N ILE A 198 -2.43 -13.39 0.41
CA ILE A 198 -3.34 -12.24 0.62
C ILE A 198 -4.77 -12.74 0.86
N GLU A 199 -5.27 -13.70 0.07
CA GLU A 199 -6.58 -14.31 0.29
C GLU A 199 -6.70 -15.02 1.66
N TYR A 200 -5.68 -15.78 2.04
CA TYR A 200 -5.64 -16.54 3.30
C TYR A 200 -5.71 -15.64 4.54
N TYR A 201 -5.06 -14.47 4.52
CA TYR A 201 -5.10 -13.53 5.66
C TYR A 201 -6.26 -12.52 5.60
N ALA A 202 -6.92 -12.40 4.44
CA ALA A 202 -8.12 -11.58 4.27
C ALA A 202 -9.41 -12.28 4.74
N SER A 203 -9.36 -13.60 5.01
CA SER A 203 -10.45 -14.40 5.57
C SER A 203 -10.36 -14.54 7.09
#